data_AF-A0A1U9R158-F1
#
_entry.id   AF-A0A1U9R158-F1
#
_cell.length_a   1.000
_cell.length_b   1.000
_cell.length_c   1.000
_cell.angle_alpha   90.00
_cell.angle_beta   90.00
_cell.angle_gamma   90.00
#
_symmetry.space_group_name_H-M   'P 1'
#
loop_
_entity.id
_entity.type
_entity.pdbx_description
1 polymer ?
#
loop_
_entity_poly.entity_id
_entity_poly.type
_entity_poly.pdbx_seq_one_letter_code
_entity_poly.pdbx_strand_id
1 'polypeptide(L)'
;MTTAEVFVTERRHRGAIPSYRPPALSPAQDLALRAVARGEVTVTDDKPSVRRDGIRVTISTAHSLESRHLVAREPCPRRLHDERVHLTSEGCRGLAATFGRPRTAALTTARPAGLPAVTARPMTR
;
A
#
# COMPACT_ATOMS: atom_id res chain seq x y z
N MET A 1 -5.69 -0.93 14.57
CA MET A 1 -6.03 -2.14 13.80
C MET A 1 -7.54 -2.26 13.75
N THR A 2 -8.10 -2.74 12.63
CA THR A 2 -9.55 -2.96 12.49
C THR A 2 -9.94 -4.37 12.95
N THR A 3 -11.20 -4.62 13.30
CA THR A 3 -11.71 -5.94 13.71
C THR A 3 -11.42 -7.03 12.68
N ALA A 4 -11.46 -6.69 11.39
CA ALA A 4 -11.13 -7.60 10.30
C ALA A 4 -9.64 -8.00 10.27
N GLU A 5 -8.73 -7.06 10.55
CA GLU A 5 -7.29 -7.36 10.63
C GLU A 5 -6.99 -8.36 11.74
N VAL A 6 -7.61 -8.17 12.91
CA VAL A 6 -7.46 -9.07 14.07
C VAL A 6 -8.00 -10.45 13.74
N PHE A 7 -9.21 -10.54 13.16
CA PHE A 7 -9.83 -11.81 12.80
C PHE A 7 -8.99 -12.62 11.80
N VAL A 8 -8.47 -11.99 10.75
CA VAL A 8 -7.65 -12.70 9.75
C VAL A 8 -6.30 -13.11 10.32
N THR A 9 -5.69 -12.27 11.17
CA THR A 9 -4.43 -12.58 11.85
C THR A 9 -4.59 -13.78 12.78
N GLU A 10 -5.67 -13.81 13.56
CA GLU A 10 -6.03 -14.93 14.44
C GLU A 10 -6.27 -16.23 13.65
N ARG A 11 -7.03 -16.15 12.54
CA ARG A 11 -7.27 -17.32 11.66
C ARG A 11 -5.97 -17.87 11.07
N ARG A 12 -5.03 -17.01 10.67
CA ARG A 12 -3.70 -17.43 10.21
C ARG A 12 -2.87 -18.05 11.32
N HIS A 13 -2.91 -17.50 12.53
CA HIS A 13 -2.21 -18.07 13.68
C HIS A 13 -2.70 -19.50 13.98
N ARG A 14 -3.98 -19.78 13.71
CA ARG A 14 -4.60 -21.12 13.80
C ARG A 14 -4.36 -22.02 12.57
N GLY A 15 -3.47 -21.63 11.64
CA GLY A 15 -3.10 -22.44 10.47
C GLY A 15 -4.07 -22.39 9.29
N ALA A 16 -5.12 -21.55 9.33
CA ALA A 16 -5.98 -21.34 8.17
C ALA A 16 -5.28 -20.42 7.15
N ILE A 17 -4.60 -21.02 6.17
CA ILE A 17 -3.99 -20.28 5.07
C ILE A 17 -5.09 -19.93 4.05
N PRO A 18 -5.32 -18.65 3.73
CA PRO A 18 -6.21 -18.29 2.64
C PRO A 18 -5.69 -18.89 1.33
N SER A 19 -6.54 -19.64 0.61
CA SER A 19 -6.20 -20.22 -0.70
C SER A 19 -5.97 -19.16 -1.78
N TYR A 20 -6.44 -17.92 -1.55
CA TYR A 20 -6.23 -16.80 -2.46
C TYR A 20 -4.77 -16.31 -2.39
N ARG A 21 -4.05 -16.45 -3.50
CA ARG A 21 -2.72 -15.86 -3.67
C ARG A 21 -2.90 -14.40 -4.08
N PRO A 22 -2.59 -13.43 -3.19
CA PRO A 22 -2.75 -12.03 -3.56
C PRO A 22 -1.79 -11.69 -4.70
N PRO A 23 -2.21 -10.82 -5.63
CA PRO A 23 -1.29 -10.24 -6.60
C PRO A 23 -0.11 -9.59 -5.87
N ALA A 24 1.08 -9.63 -6.47
CA ALA A 24 2.25 -8.97 -5.90
C ALA A 24 2.02 -7.45 -5.93
N LEU A 25 1.74 -6.87 -4.76
CA LEU A 25 1.52 -5.44 -4.57
C LEU A 25 2.80 -4.79 -4.07
N SER A 26 3.13 -3.62 -4.62
CA SER A 26 4.16 -2.76 -4.04
C SER A 26 3.67 -2.16 -2.71
N PRO A 27 4.57 -1.68 -1.83
CA PRO A 27 4.18 -1.02 -0.59
C PRO A 27 3.22 0.17 -0.80
N ALA A 28 3.40 0.92 -1.89
CA ALA A 28 2.52 2.03 -2.26
C ALA A 28 1.12 1.54 -2.67
N GLN A 29 1.05 0.42 -3.39
CA GLN A 29 -0.22 -0.19 -3.79
C GLN A 29 -0.99 -0.76 -2.58
N ASP A 30 -0.32 -1.46 -1.65
CA ASP A 30 -0.98 -1.96 -0.42
C ASP A 30 -1.52 -0.81 0.42
N LEU A 31 -0.75 0.26 0.55
CA LEU A 31 -1.13 1.43 1.31
C LEU A 31 -2.30 2.18 0.67
N ALA A 32 -2.31 2.31 -0.66
CA ALA A 32 -3.45 2.85 -1.40
C ALA A 32 -4.70 1.97 -1.24
N LEU A 33 -4.56 0.65 -1.33
CA LEU A 33 -5.67 -0.31 -1.16
C LEU A 33 -6.30 -0.21 0.24
N ARG A 34 -5.48 0.00 1.27
CA ARG A 34 -5.95 0.25 2.65
C ARG A 34 -6.69 1.59 2.78
N ALA A 35 -6.21 2.65 2.14
CA ALA A 35 -6.90 3.95 2.14
C ALA A 35 -8.28 3.84 1.45
N VAL A 36 -8.36 3.11 0.33
CA VAL A 36 -9.64 2.79 -0.34
C VAL A 36 -10.56 2.00 0.59
N ALA A 37 -10.04 0.99 1.28
CA ALA A 37 -10.82 0.19 2.24
C ALA A 37 -11.44 1.02 3.38
N ARG A 38 -10.78 2.12 3.75
CA ARG A 38 -11.25 3.07 4.77
C ARG A 38 -12.22 4.12 4.20
N GLY A 39 -12.44 4.14 2.88
CA GLY A 39 -13.23 5.17 2.21
C GLY A 39 -12.56 6.55 2.19
N GLU A 40 -11.23 6.57 2.28
CA GLU A 40 -10.44 7.81 2.38
C GLU A 40 -10.02 8.36 1.00
N VAL A 41 -10.28 7.64 -0.08
CA VAL A 41 -9.88 8.00 -1.45
C VAL A 41 -11.07 8.55 -2.23
N THR A 42 -10.87 9.72 -2.82
CA THR A 42 -11.79 10.39 -3.77
C THR A 42 -11.01 10.74 -5.03
N VAL A 43 -11.67 10.74 -6.19
CA VAL A 43 -11.04 11.13 -7.46
C VAL A 43 -11.78 12.33 -8.02
N THR A 44 -11.08 13.43 -8.22
CA THR A 44 -11.63 14.67 -8.80
C THR A 44 -10.86 14.98 -10.07
N ASP A 45 -11.53 15.14 -11.22
CA ASP A 45 -10.87 15.37 -12.52
C ASP A 45 -9.74 14.37 -12.82
N ASP A 46 -10.00 13.08 -12.61
CA ASP A 46 -9.04 11.97 -12.73
C ASP A 46 -7.82 12.04 -11.79
N LYS A 47 -7.83 12.96 -10.81
CA LYS A 47 -6.79 13.07 -9.79
C LYS A 47 -7.25 12.41 -8.49
N PRO A 48 -6.65 11.28 -8.08
CA PRO A 48 -6.92 10.69 -6.78
C PRO A 48 -6.36 11.57 -5.68
N SER A 49 -7.20 11.86 -4.70
CA SER A 49 -6.88 12.56 -3.46
C SER A 49 -7.23 11.66 -2.28
N VAL A 50 -6.38 11.71 -1.24
CA VAL A 50 -6.64 11.01 0.02
C VAL A 50 -6.98 12.05 1.07
N ARG A 51 -8.13 11.88 1.72
CA ARG A 51 -8.67 12.85 2.68
C ARG A 51 -7.93 12.84 4.02
N ARG A 52 -7.15 11.81 4.33
CA ARG A 52 -6.49 11.61 5.63
C ARG A 52 -5.09 11.01 5.48
N ASP A 53 -4.18 11.37 6.38
CA ASP A 53 -2.87 10.75 6.63
C ASP A 53 -1.63 11.15 5.78
N GLY A 54 -1.65 12.25 5.02
CA GLY A 54 -0.43 12.69 4.28
C GLY A 54 0.07 11.65 3.25
N ILE A 55 -0.79 10.66 2.97
CA ILE A 55 -0.59 9.60 2.01
C ILE A 55 -0.90 10.18 0.63
N ARG A 56 0.10 10.17 -0.26
CA ARG A 56 -0.11 10.57 -1.65
C ARG A 56 -0.34 9.33 -2.50
N VAL A 57 -1.58 9.10 -2.93
CA VAL A 57 -1.90 8.13 -3.98
C VAL A 57 -1.68 8.82 -5.32
N THR A 58 -0.81 8.26 -6.15
CA THR A 58 -0.59 8.78 -7.52
C THR A 58 -1.67 8.26 -8.46
N ILE A 59 -1.96 9.02 -9.52
CA ILE A 59 -2.83 8.59 -10.64
C ILE A 59 -2.40 7.21 -11.17
N SER A 60 -1.08 7.04 -11.36
CA SER A 60 -0.51 5.77 -11.81
C SER A 60 -0.78 4.60 -10.86
N THR A 61 -0.80 4.85 -9.54
CA THR A 61 -1.12 3.82 -8.54
C THR A 61 -2.60 3.47 -8.60
N ALA A 62 -3.48 4.46 -8.72
CA ALA A 62 -4.92 4.24 -8.85
C ALA A 62 -5.24 3.43 -10.12
N HIS A 63 -4.75 3.85 -11.29
CA HIS A 63 -4.94 3.09 -12.53
C HIS A 63 -4.32 1.70 -12.49
N SER A 64 -3.18 1.53 -11.82
CA SER A 64 -2.59 0.20 -11.66
C SER A 64 -3.44 -0.72 -10.77
N LEU A 65 -4.22 -0.19 -9.83
CA LEU A 65 -5.14 -0.98 -9.02
C LEU A 65 -6.42 -1.29 -9.80
N GLU A 66 -6.89 -0.36 -10.63
CA GLU A 66 -8.05 -0.53 -11.53
C GLU A 66 -7.77 -1.56 -12.62
N SER A 67 -6.60 -1.49 -13.28
CA SER A 67 -6.20 -2.45 -14.31
C SER A 67 -6.01 -3.87 -13.78
N ARG A 68 -5.80 -4.00 -12.47
CA ARG A 68 -5.75 -5.28 -11.75
C ARG A 68 -7.11 -5.68 -11.16
N HIS A 69 -8.18 -4.95 -11.49
CA HIS A 69 -9.54 -5.17 -10.99
C HIS A 69 -9.67 -5.20 -9.46
N LEU A 70 -8.76 -4.55 -8.73
CA LEU A 70 -8.77 -4.51 -7.26
C LEU A 70 -9.65 -3.39 -6.72
N VAL A 71 -9.82 -2.33 -7.51
CA VAL A 71 -10.68 -1.19 -7.19
C VAL A 71 -11.55 -0.87 -8.38
N ALA A 72 -12.71 -0.28 -8.10
CA ALA A 72 -13.62 0.25 -9.11
C ALA A 72 -14.01 1.68 -8.74
N ARG A 73 -14.24 2.49 -9.77
CA ARG A 73 -14.80 3.83 -9.63
C ARG A 73 -16.31 3.74 -9.70
N GLU A 74 -16.97 4.30 -8.71
CA GLU A 74 -18.42 4.48 -8.70
C GLU A 74 -18.73 5.97 -8.96
N PRO A 75 -19.46 6.28 -10.04
CA PRO A 75 -19.94 7.64 -10.29
C PRO A 75 -20.84 8.07 -9.14
N CYS A 76 -20.51 9.17 -8.46
CA CYS A 76 -21.37 9.69 -7.41
C CYS A 76 -22.54 10.48 -8.00
N PRO A 77 -23.80 10.17 -7.65
CA PRO A 77 -24.99 10.81 -8.24
C PRO A 77 -25.27 12.23 -7.71
N ARG A 78 -24.29 12.93 -7.12
CA ARG A 78 -24.45 14.30 -6.61
C ARG A 78 -23.40 15.21 -7.21
N ARG A 79 -23.77 16.48 -7.39
CA ARG A 79 -23.08 17.61 -8.09
C ARG A 79 -21.60 17.89 -7.74
N LEU A 80 -20.95 17.03 -6.99
CA LEU A 80 -19.51 17.05 -6.73
C LEU A 80 -18.89 16.19 -7.84
N HIS A 81 -17.95 16.73 -8.61
CA HIS A 81 -17.22 16.02 -9.68
C HIS A 81 -16.28 14.92 -9.13
N ASP A 82 -16.62 14.35 -7.98
CA ASP A 82 -15.82 13.41 -7.23
C ASP A 82 -16.35 12.00 -7.49
N GLU A 83 -15.53 11.16 -8.11
CA GLU A 83 -15.74 9.73 -8.20
C GLU A 83 -15.29 9.07 -6.89
N ARG A 84 -16.06 8.10 -6.39
CA ARG A 84 -15.64 7.30 -5.23
C ARG A 84 -14.97 6.03 -5.69
N VAL A 85 -13.85 5.71 -5.05
CA VAL A 85 -13.14 4.47 -5.31
C VAL A 85 -13.53 3.44 -4.25
N HIS A 86 -13.95 2.27 -4.69
CA HIS A 86 -14.38 1.17 -3.83
C HIS A 86 -13.55 -0.08 -4.11
N LEU A 87 -13.37 -0.93 -3.09
CA LEU A 87 -12.76 -2.25 -3.29
C LEU A 87 -13.72 -3.17 -4.05
N THR A 88 -13.20 -3.89 -5.03
CA THR A 88 -13.91 -5.02 -5.61
C THR A 88 -13.85 -6.23 -4.68
N SER A 89 -14.60 -7.28 -4.99
CA SER A 89 -14.49 -8.57 -4.29
C SER A 89 -13.06 -9.13 -4.34
N GLU A 90 -12.35 -8.93 -5.44
CA GLU A 90 -10.95 -9.34 -5.60
C GLU A 90 -10.01 -8.47 -4.76
N GLY A 91 -10.21 -7.15 -4.76
CA GLY A 91 -9.48 -6.21 -3.91
C GLY A 91 -9.61 -6.54 -2.42
N CYS A 92 -10.82 -6.89 -1.97
CA CYS A 92 -11.08 -7.34 -0.60
C CYS A 92 -10.28 -8.62 -0.25
N ARG A 93 -10.25 -9.62 -1.14
CA ARG A 93 -9.48 -10.86 -0.92
C ARG A 93 -7.97 -10.60 -0.94
N GLY A 94 -7.50 -9.75 -1.85
CA GLY A 94 -6.11 -9.31 -1.93
C GLY A 94 -5.66 -8.60 -0.66
N LEU A 95 -6.44 -7.63 -0.19
CA LEU A 95 -6.17 -6.91 1.05
C LEU A 95 -6.17 -7.85 2.27
N ALA A 96 -7.17 -8.73 2.37
CA ALA A 96 -7.24 -9.68 3.48
C ALA A 96 -6.00 -10.60 3.51
N ALA A 97 -5.46 -10.97 2.35
CA ALA A 97 -4.25 -11.78 2.28
C ALA A 97 -2.95 -11.04 2.64
N THR A 98 -2.97 -9.71 2.77
CA THR A 98 -1.84 -8.94 3.32
C THR A 98 -1.87 -8.83 4.84
N PHE A 99 -3.01 -9.08 5.48
CA PHE A 99 -3.11 -9.12 6.95
C PHE A 99 -2.24 -10.23 7.55
N GLY A 100 -1.58 -9.92 8.67
CA GLY A 100 -0.66 -10.83 9.36
C GLY A 100 0.64 -11.13 8.62
N ARG A 101 0.91 -10.52 7.44
CA ARG A 101 2.26 -10.54 6.85
C ARG A 101 3.13 -9.48 7.53
N PRO A 102 4.40 -9.77 7.85
CA PRO A 102 5.32 -8.73 8.30
C PRO A 102 5.32 -7.61 7.26
N ARG A 103 5.00 -6.40 7.70
CA ARG A 103 5.18 -5.21 6.87
C ARG A 103 6.66 -5.18 6.52
N THR A 104 7.02 -5.41 5.27
CA THR A 104 8.39 -5.17 4.84
C THR A 104 8.63 -3.69 5.09
N ALA A 105 9.27 -3.38 6.21
CA ALA A 105 9.78 -2.06 6.48
C ALA A 105 10.55 -1.68 5.23
N ALA A 106 10.26 -0.49 4.69
CA ALA A 106 10.97 0.04 3.56
C ALA A 106 12.46 -0.22 3.82
N LEU A 107 13.12 -0.90 2.88
CA LEU A 107 14.57 -0.96 2.84
C LEU A 107 15.02 0.48 2.65
N THR A 108 15.15 1.20 3.76
CA THR A 108 15.95 2.41 3.83
C THR A 108 17.32 1.93 3.42
N THR A 109 17.71 2.26 2.20
CA THR A 109 19.08 2.12 1.72
C THR A 109 19.94 2.99 2.63
N ALA A 110 20.32 2.44 3.79
CA ALA A 110 21.44 2.91 4.56
C ALA A 110 22.66 2.67 3.67
N ARG A 111 22.97 3.66 2.85
CA ARG A 111 24.26 3.81 2.18
C ARG A 111 25.31 3.57 3.25
N PRO A 112 26.22 2.59 3.11
CA PRO A 112 27.34 2.47 4.02
C PRO A 112 28.10 3.80 3.92
N ALA A 113 28.17 4.53 5.04
CA ALA A 113 29.09 5.64 5.15
C ALA A 113 30.49 5.08 4.86
N GLY A 114 31.14 5.60 3.82
CA GLY A 114 32.49 5.20 3.46
C GLY A 114 33.39 5.31 4.68
N LEU A 115 34.16 4.24 4.92
CA LEU A 115 35.29 4.25 5.83
C LEU A 115 36.14 5.51 5.60
N PRO A 116 36.49 6.28 6.64
CA PRO A 116 37.48 7.34 6.47
C PRO A 116 38.81 6.68 6.11
N ALA A 117 39.35 7.08 4.96
CA ALA A 117 40.69 6.72 4.52
C ALA A 117 41.70 7.17 5.60
N VAL A 118 42.35 6.21 6.25
CA VAL A 118 43.54 6.47 7.05
C VAL A 118 44.62 6.89 6.07
N THR A 119 44.84 8.19 5.95
CA THR A 119 46.03 8.77 5.33
C THR A 119 47.25 8.36 6.14
N ALA A 120 47.94 7.30 5.70
CA ALA A 120 49.29 7.02 6.13
C ALA A 120 50.21 8.15 5.62
N ARG A 121 50.78 8.92 6.54
CA ARG A 121 51.85 9.89 6.26
C ARG A 121 53.12 9.13 5.87
N PRO A 122 53.82 9.49 4.78
CA PRO A 122 55.13 8.94 4.49
C PRO A 122 56.24 9.66 5.28
N MET A 123 57.06 8.83 5.94
CA MET A 123 58.52 8.83 6.16
C MET A 123 59.30 10.14 6.38
N THR A 124 60.20 10.12 7.37
CA THR A 124 61.66 10.04 7.11
C THR A 124 62.45 9.57 8.33
N ARG A 125 63.58 8.92 8.04
CA ARG A 125 64.63 8.42 8.94
C ARG A 125 65.81 9.39 8.89
#